data_AF-A0A7V3PNL3-F1
#
_entry.id   AF-A0A7V3PNL3-F1
#
_cell.length_a   1.000
_cell.length_b   1.000
_cell.length_c   1.000
_cell.angle_alpha   90.00
_cell.angle_beta   90.00
_cell.angle_gamma   90.00
#
_symmetry.space_group_name_H-M   'P 1'
#
loop_
_entity.id
_entity.type
_entity.pdbx_description
1 polymer ?
#
loop_
_entity_poly.entity_id
_entity_poly.type
_entity_poly.pdbx_seq_one_letter_code
_entity_poly.pdbx_strand_id
1 'polypeptide(L)'
;EVPAEAVMAIANAYLDQAADEGFRLVFILMGHYGGQHMKAIRMAVENWPKIRGRGSDMKILAFSDAELRRCDSPYPAGDHAGACETSLMMHFRPDLVCLAALPREGPVCGIEAGYGVGGEDPRTATADLGAALAEEIVTEIVTRVTQALSG
;
A
#
# COMPACT_ATOMS: atom_id res chain seq x y z
N GLU A 1 -0.85 -8.88 14.42
CA GLU A 1 -0.03 -8.64 13.21
C GLU A 1 1.29 -9.40 13.32
N VAL A 2 1.97 -9.68 12.21
CA VAL A 2 3.32 -10.26 12.20
C VAL A 2 4.30 -9.33 12.94
N PRO A 3 5.30 -9.81 13.69
CA PRO A 3 6.29 -8.95 14.34
C PRO A 3 7.09 -8.09 13.33
N ALA A 4 7.41 -6.85 13.72
CA ALA A 4 8.15 -5.91 12.87
C ALA A 4 9.52 -6.44 12.45
N GLU A 5 10.19 -7.18 13.35
CA GLU A 5 11.50 -7.80 13.11
C GLU A 5 11.44 -8.83 11.99
N ALA A 6 10.35 -9.60 11.91
CA ALA A 6 10.14 -10.57 10.84
C ALA A 6 9.91 -9.86 9.50
N VAL A 7 9.14 -8.77 9.49
CA VAL A 7 8.93 -7.94 8.28
C VAL A 7 10.25 -7.36 7.79
N MET A 8 11.07 -6.81 8.69
CA MET A 8 12.40 -6.29 8.33
C MET A 8 13.33 -7.38 7.80
N ALA A 9 13.38 -8.54 8.45
CA ALA A 9 14.23 -9.64 8.03
C ALA A 9 13.89 -10.12 6.61
N ILE A 10 12.58 -10.26 6.31
CA ILE A 10 12.11 -10.64 4.98
C ILE A 10 12.45 -9.57 3.95
N ALA A 11 12.19 -8.29 4.23
CA ALA A 11 12.52 -7.20 3.32
C ALA A 11 14.02 -7.16 3.01
N ASN A 12 14.87 -7.24 4.03
CA ASN A 12 16.32 -7.25 3.86
C ASN A 12 16.82 -8.44 3.04
N ALA A 13 16.25 -9.63 3.24
CA ALA A 13 16.61 -10.82 2.47
C ALA A 13 16.29 -10.68 0.98
N TYR A 14 15.09 -10.17 0.64
CA TYR A 14 14.73 -9.91 -0.76
C TYR A 14 15.58 -8.82 -1.39
N LEU A 15 15.88 -7.75 -0.66
CA LEU A 15 16.75 -6.69 -1.15
C LEU A 15 18.17 -7.19 -1.40
N ASP A 16 18.71 -8.04 -0.52
CA ASP A 16 20.03 -8.64 -0.70
C ASP A 16 20.07 -9.54 -1.93
N GLN A 17 19.07 -10.41 -2.09
CA GLN A 17 18.94 -11.26 -3.28
C GLN A 17 18.80 -10.44 -4.57
N ALA A 18 17.94 -9.42 -4.58
CA ALA A 18 17.76 -8.55 -5.75
C ALA A 18 19.08 -7.86 -6.13
N ALA A 19 19.85 -7.39 -5.15
CA ALA A 19 21.14 -6.77 -5.42
C ALA A 19 22.18 -7.78 -5.96
N ASP A 20 22.19 -9.01 -5.46
CA ASP A 20 23.09 -10.06 -5.95
C ASP A 20 22.76 -10.50 -7.38
N GLU A 21 21.49 -10.51 -7.75
CA GLU A 21 21.01 -10.78 -9.13
C GLU A 21 21.20 -9.58 -10.08
N GLY A 22 21.77 -8.47 -9.58
CA GLY A 22 22.09 -7.29 -10.40
C GLY A 22 20.91 -6.37 -10.70
N PHE A 23 19.81 -6.44 -9.92
CA PHE A 23 18.74 -5.45 -10.03
C PHE A 23 19.25 -4.05 -9.67
N ARG A 24 18.82 -3.06 -10.45
CA ARG A 24 19.21 -1.65 -10.27
C ARG A 24 18.17 -0.81 -9.54
N LEU A 25 16.93 -1.29 -9.47
CA LEU A 25 15.83 -0.64 -8.79
C LEU A 25 14.86 -1.68 -8.24
N VAL A 26 14.45 -1.49 -6.98
CA VAL A 26 13.34 -2.21 -6.35
C VAL A 26 12.29 -1.20 -5.90
N PHE A 27 11.03 -1.47 -6.23
CA PHE A 27 9.87 -0.72 -5.75
C PHE A 27 9.04 -1.61 -4.83
N ILE A 28 8.89 -1.20 -3.57
CA ILE A 28 8.09 -1.89 -2.56
C ILE A 28 6.75 -1.14 -2.42
N LEU A 29 5.67 -1.81 -2.80
CA LEU A 29 4.30 -1.32 -2.63
C LEU A 29 3.68 -1.93 -1.37
N MET A 30 3.23 -1.09 -0.44
CA MET A 30 2.58 -1.51 0.81
C MET A 30 1.07 -1.28 0.72
N GLY A 31 0.28 -2.36 0.64
CA GLY A 31 -1.19 -2.29 0.72
C GLY A 31 -1.75 -2.46 2.13
N HIS A 32 -0.89 -2.53 3.15
CA HIS A 32 -1.30 -2.64 4.55
C HIS A 32 -0.73 -1.48 5.36
N TYR A 33 -1.61 -0.74 6.02
CA TYR A 33 -1.28 0.50 6.71
C TYR A 33 -0.95 0.34 8.21
N GLY A 34 -0.64 -0.89 8.65
CA GLY A 34 -0.17 -1.13 10.02
C GLY A 34 1.07 -0.27 10.31
N GLY A 35 0.93 0.71 11.21
CA GLY A 35 1.97 1.73 11.41
C GLY A 35 3.34 1.16 11.78
N GLN A 36 3.39 0.02 12.46
CA GLN A 36 4.63 -0.68 12.77
C GLN A 36 5.24 -1.38 11.55
N HIS A 37 4.42 -1.95 10.66
CA HIS A 37 4.90 -2.56 9.42
C HIS A 37 5.43 -1.53 8.44
N MET A 38 4.73 -0.41 8.27
CA MET A 38 5.23 0.69 7.42
C MET A 38 6.56 1.23 7.94
N LYS A 39 6.69 1.42 9.26
CA LYS A 39 7.95 1.83 9.90
C LYS A 39 9.04 0.78 9.69
N ALA A 40 8.73 -0.50 9.86
CA ALA A 40 9.65 -1.62 9.66
C ALA A 40 10.20 -1.65 8.23
N ILE A 41 9.34 -1.54 7.20
CA ILE A 41 9.79 -1.50 5.80
C ILE A 41 10.68 -0.29 5.54
N ARG A 42 10.30 0.91 6.01
CA ARG A 42 11.14 2.12 5.86
C ARG A 42 12.50 1.96 6.52
N MET A 43 12.53 1.44 7.74
CA MET A 43 13.77 1.15 8.46
C MET A 43 14.62 0.11 7.75
N ALA A 44 14.01 -0.93 7.17
CA ALA A 44 14.72 -1.91 6.36
C ALA A 44 15.35 -1.23 5.14
N VAL A 45 14.59 -0.46 4.36
CA VAL A 45 15.10 0.27 3.19
C VAL A 45 16.24 1.23 3.55
N GLU A 46 16.08 2.03 4.60
CA GLU A 46 17.08 3.03 5.01
C GLU A 46 18.36 2.39 5.54
N ASN A 47 18.26 1.29 6.29
CA ASN A 47 19.41 0.65 6.91
C ASN A 47 20.04 -0.43 6.04
N TRP A 48 19.34 -0.97 5.05
CA TRP A 48 19.81 -2.06 4.20
C TRP A 48 21.21 -1.83 3.62
N PRO A 49 21.56 -0.64 3.06
CA PRO A 49 22.90 -0.38 2.55
C PRO A 49 24.00 -0.52 3.63
N LYS A 50 23.69 -0.17 4.88
CA LYS A 50 24.63 -0.23 6.01
C LYS A 50 24.84 -1.65 6.51
N ILE A 51 23.75 -2.44 6.56
CA ILE A 51 23.79 -3.80 7.13
C ILE A 51 24.22 -4.86 6.12
N ARG A 52 24.07 -4.62 4.81
CA ARG A 52 24.46 -5.58 3.76
C ARG A 52 25.95 -5.89 3.78
N GLY A 53 26.79 -4.92 4.18
CA GLY A 53 28.25 -5.10 4.27
C GLY A 53 28.98 -5.24 2.93
N ARG A 54 28.26 -5.24 1.80
CA ARG A 54 28.78 -5.16 0.43
C ARG A 54 28.05 -4.06 -0.34
N GLY A 55 28.78 -3.25 -1.10
CA GLY A 55 28.23 -2.09 -1.82
C GLY A 55 27.18 -2.49 -2.87
N SER A 56 26.18 -1.64 -3.07
CA SER A 56 25.19 -1.75 -4.13
C SER A 56 24.75 -0.35 -4.57
N ASP A 57 24.64 -0.16 -5.89
CA ASP A 57 24.06 1.05 -6.49
C ASP A 57 22.54 0.91 -6.71
N MET A 58 21.93 -0.18 -6.22
CA MET A 58 20.50 -0.45 -6.35
C MET A 58 19.69 0.60 -5.61
N LYS A 59 18.77 1.26 -6.32
CA LYS A 59 17.81 2.20 -5.74
C LYS A 59 16.63 1.44 -5.15
N ILE A 60 16.13 1.91 -4.01
CA ILE A 60 14.99 1.30 -3.36
C ILE A 60 13.95 2.38 -3.09
N LEU A 61 12.74 2.16 -3.60
CA LEU A 61 11.58 3.00 -3.40
C LEU A 61 10.57 2.22 -2.57
N ALA A 62 9.98 2.83 -1.54
CA ALA A 62 8.98 2.18 -0.70
C ALA A 62 7.85 3.15 -0.35
N PHE A 63 6.63 2.81 -0.77
CA PHE A 63 5.44 3.63 -0.60
C PHE A 63 4.23 2.76 -0.30
N SER A 64 3.28 3.28 0.46
CA SER A 64 1.94 2.72 0.47
C SER A 64 1.16 3.17 -0.76
N ASP A 65 0.16 2.40 -1.16
CA ASP A 65 -0.81 2.80 -2.18
C ASP A 65 -1.56 4.09 -1.81
N ALA A 66 -1.80 4.34 -0.52
CA ALA A 66 -2.33 5.63 -0.06
C ALA A 66 -1.37 6.81 -0.31
N GLU A 67 -0.05 6.61 -0.18
CA GLU A 67 0.96 7.66 -0.45
C GLU A 67 1.19 7.92 -1.94
N LEU A 68 0.69 7.03 -2.79
CA LEU A 68 0.76 7.16 -4.24
C LEU A 68 -0.45 7.89 -4.81
N ARG A 69 -1.36 8.37 -3.95
CA ARG A 69 -2.42 9.28 -4.36
C ARG A 69 -1.88 10.69 -4.51
N ARG A 70 -2.34 11.38 -5.54
CA ARG A 70 -1.98 12.77 -5.83
C ARG A 70 -2.62 13.68 -4.79
N CYS A 71 -1.92 14.75 -4.42
CA CYS A 71 -2.42 15.72 -3.44
C CYS A 71 -3.71 16.44 -3.88
N ASP A 72 -3.99 16.47 -5.19
CA ASP A 72 -5.20 17.03 -5.80
C ASP A 72 -6.25 15.97 -6.14
N SER A 73 -6.04 14.71 -5.72
CA SER A 73 -6.99 13.64 -5.95
C SER A 73 -8.32 13.96 -5.25
N PRO A 74 -9.46 13.88 -5.95
CA PRO A 74 -10.77 14.05 -5.33
C PRO A 74 -11.17 12.83 -4.48
N TYR A 75 -10.34 11.78 -4.44
CA TYR A 75 -10.64 10.52 -3.79
C TYR A 75 -10.05 10.45 -2.37
N PRO A 76 -10.62 9.61 -1.49
CA PRO A 76 -10.20 9.53 -0.09
C PRO A 76 -8.75 9.08 0.02
N ALA A 77 -7.95 9.65 0.93
CA ALA A 77 -6.68 9.02 1.30
C ALA A 77 -6.99 7.67 1.97
N GLY A 78 -6.16 6.63 1.74
CA GLY A 78 -6.46 5.22 2.07
C GLY A 78 -7.17 4.99 3.41
N ASP A 79 -8.01 3.96 3.46
CA ASP A 79 -8.91 3.65 4.57
C ASP A 79 -8.73 2.21 5.05
N HIS A 80 -9.58 1.75 5.98
CA HIS A 80 -9.57 0.38 6.47
C HIS A 80 -10.97 -0.23 6.31
N ALA A 81 -11.11 -1.16 5.37
CA ALA A 81 -12.38 -1.70 4.92
C ALA A 81 -13.41 -0.61 4.54
N GLY A 82 -12.94 0.58 4.18
CA GLY A 82 -13.78 1.72 3.81
C GLY A 82 -14.09 1.76 2.32
N ALA A 83 -14.60 2.91 1.86
CA ALA A 83 -14.96 3.13 0.47
C ALA A 83 -13.81 2.86 -0.52
N CYS A 84 -12.58 3.25 -0.19
CA CYS A 84 -11.42 3.10 -1.05
C CYS A 84 -10.99 1.64 -1.23
N GLU A 85 -10.67 0.93 -0.14
CA GLU A 85 -10.29 -0.49 -0.21
C GLU A 85 -11.41 -1.35 -0.79
N THR A 86 -12.66 -1.06 -0.42
CA THR A 86 -13.83 -1.77 -0.96
C THR A 86 -14.01 -1.50 -2.45
N SER A 87 -13.79 -0.27 -2.93
CA SER A 87 -13.88 0.06 -4.35
C SER A 87 -12.82 -0.68 -5.17
N LEU A 88 -11.57 -0.71 -4.69
CA LEU A 88 -10.50 -1.51 -5.31
C LEU A 88 -10.88 -3.00 -5.38
N MET A 89 -11.44 -3.55 -4.30
CA MET A 89 -11.94 -4.93 -4.30
C MET A 89 -13.12 -5.14 -5.25
N MET A 90 -14.07 -4.20 -5.34
CA MET A 90 -15.18 -4.27 -6.30
C MET A 90 -14.69 -4.24 -7.76
N HIS A 91 -13.59 -3.52 -8.05
CA HIS A 91 -12.99 -3.51 -9.37
C HIS A 91 -12.27 -4.83 -9.69
N PHE A 92 -11.39 -5.31 -8.82
CA PHE A 92 -10.55 -6.46 -9.10
C PHE A 92 -11.19 -7.81 -8.79
N ARG A 93 -11.94 -7.89 -7.69
CA ARG A 93 -12.50 -9.12 -7.09
C ARG A 93 -13.90 -8.88 -6.51
N PRO A 94 -14.88 -8.45 -7.33
CA PRO A 94 -16.23 -8.16 -6.86
C PRO A 94 -16.91 -9.35 -6.17
N ASP A 95 -16.51 -10.57 -6.53
CA ASP A 95 -16.98 -11.81 -5.91
C ASP A 95 -16.66 -11.93 -4.41
N LEU A 96 -15.68 -11.16 -3.92
CA LEU A 96 -15.27 -11.15 -2.52
C LEU A 96 -15.90 -10.02 -1.70
N VAL A 97 -16.71 -9.16 -2.32
CA VAL A 97 -17.36 -8.02 -1.66
C VAL A 97 -18.83 -8.31 -1.39
N CYS A 98 -19.24 -8.24 -0.13
CA CYS A 98 -20.64 -8.41 0.28
C CYS A 98 -21.14 -7.22 1.11
N LEU A 99 -21.51 -6.12 0.44
CA LEU A 99 -22.06 -4.94 1.12
C LEU A 99 -23.38 -5.21 1.85
N ALA A 100 -24.13 -6.24 1.43
CA ALA A 100 -25.35 -6.66 2.09
C ALA A 100 -25.13 -7.23 3.50
N ALA A 101 -23.88 -7.53 3.89
CA ALA A 101 -23.53 -7.93 5.25
C ALA A 101 -23.55 -6.76 6.25
N LEU A 102 -23.49 -5.52 5.76
CA LEU A 102 -23.60 -4.32 6.58
C LEU A 102 -25.06 -3.92 6.81
N PRO A 103 -25.39 -3.25 7.92
CA PRO A 103 -26.71 -2.69 8.10
C PRO A 103 -27.00 -1.66 6.99
N ARG A 104 -28.26 -1.62 6.54
CA ARG A 104 -28.68 -0.66 5.51
C ARG A 104 -28.56 0.79 5.98
N GLU A 105 -28.80 1.02 7.27
CA GLU A 105 -28.84 2.34 7.90
C GLU A 105 -28.00 2.36 9.18
N GLY A 106 -27.64 3.56 9.63
CA GLY A 106 -26.85 3.76 10.85
C GLY A 106 -25.33 3.73 10.61
N PRO A 107 -24.55 3.98 11.68
CA PRO A 107 -23.10 4.09 11.57
C PRO A 107 -22.46 2.72 11.33
N VAL A 108 -21.55 2.67 10.35
CA VAL A 108 -20.68 1.51 10.11
C VAL A 108 -19.21 1.81 10.33
N CYS A 109 -18.83 3.10 10.27
CA CYS A 109 -17.46 3.57 10.47
C CYS A 109 -17.15 3.89 11.93
N GLY A 110 -15.89 3.68 12.31
CA GLY A 110 -15.36 3.98 13.63
C GLY A 110 -15.45 2.80 14.59
N ILE A 111 -14.63 2.85 15.64
CA ILE A 111 -14.51 1.78 16.64
C ILE A 111 -15.87 1.49 17.29
N GLU A 112 -16.64 2.53 17.62
CA GLU A 112 -17.94 2.42 18.27
C GLU A 112 -19.01 1.71 17.42
N ALA A 113 -18.87 1.76 16.09
CA ALA A 113 -19.79 1.07 15.19
C ALA A 113 -19.57 -0.46 15.20
N GLY A 114 -18.37 -0.94 15.59
CA GLY A 114 -18.10 -2.36 15.81
C GLY A 114 -17.88 -3.21 14.54
N TYR A 115 -17.86 -2.61 13.34
CA TYR A 115 -17.66 -3.32 12.07
C TYR A 115 -16.20 -3.37 11.61
N GLY A 116 -15.28 -2.70 12.32
CA GLY A 116 -13.87 -2.63 11.93
C GLY A 116 -13.60 -1.73 10.74
N VAL A 117 -14.56 -0.89 10.33
CA VAL A 117 -14.37 0.08 9.24
C VAL A 117 -13.74 1.36 9.79
N GLY A 118 -12.62 1.78 9.23
CA GLY A 118 -11.98 3.06 9.49
C GLY A 118 -11.94 3.89 8.21
N GLY A 119 -12.27 5.18 8.28
CA GLY A 119 -12.36 6.06 7.10
C GLY A 119 -13.78 6.16 6.56
N GLU A 120 -13.92 6.16 5.25
CA GLU A 120 -15.20 6.38 4.58
C GLU A 120 -16.10 5.14 4.53
N ASP A 121 -17.40 5.37 4.43
CA ASP A 121 -18.41 4.32 4.46
C ASP A 121 -18.30 3.41 3.21
N PRO A 122 -18.04 2.10 3.35
CA PRO A 122 -17.90 1.18 2.22
C PRO A 122 -19.17 1.07 1.37
N ARG A 123 -20.33 1.49 1.87
CA ARG A 123 -21.57 1.50 1.08
C ARG A 123 -21.55 2.52 -0.06
N THR A 124 -20.61 3.48 -0.06
CA THR A 124 -20.40 4.43 -1.17
C THR A 124 -19.43 3.89 -2.23
N ALA A 125 -18.81 2.72 -1.99
CA ALA A 125 -17.85 2.13 -2.90
C ALA A 125 -18.46 1.74 -4.26
N THR A 126 -17.67 1.89 -5.32
CA THR A 126 -18.05 1.47 -6.67
C THR A 126 -16.87 0.85 -7.40
N ALA A 127 -17.14 -0.04 -8.37
CA ALA A 127 -16.09 -0.60 -9.22
C ALA A 127 -15.41 0.48 -10.08
N ASP A 128 -16.14 1.51 -10.51
CA ASP A 128 -15.59 2.63 -11.29
C ASP A 128 -14.62 3.48 -10.45
N LEU A 129 -14.96 3.75 -9.19
CA LEU A 129 -14.03 4.37 -8.26
C LEU A 129 -12.78 3.50 -8.10
N GLY A 130 -12.94 2.19 -7.93
CA GLY A 130 -11.80 1.26 -7.83
C GLY A 130 -10.87 1.28 -9.03
N ALA A 131 -11.45 1.34 -10.24
CA ALA A 131 -10.69 1.46 -11.48
C ALA A 131 -9.89 2.77 -11.53
N ALA A 132 -10.52 3.90 -11.18
CA ALA A 132 -9.87 5.21 -11.15
C ALA A 132 -8.72 5.26 -10.13
N LEU A 133 -8.94 4.68 -8.94
CA LEU A 133 -7.92 4.59 -7.89
C LEU A 133 -6.72 3.74 -8.34
N ALA A 134 -6.98 2.59 -8.97
CA ALA A 134 -5.92 1.73 -9.49
C ALA A 134 -5.08 2.43 -10.55
N GLU A 135 -5.72 3.13 -11.50
CA GLU A 135 -5.04 3.89 -12.55
C GLU A 135 -4.16 5.00 -11.96
N GLU A 136 -4.66 5.71 -10.94
CA GLU A 136 -3.91 6.76 -10.25
C GLU A 136 -2.64 6.21 -9.58
N ILE A 137 -2.78 5.11 -8.83
CA ILE A 137 -1.67 4.44 -8.15
C ILE A 137 -0.62 3.98 -9.17
N VAL A 138 -1.06 3.31 -10.25
CA VAL A 138 -0.15 2.83 -11.31
C VAL A 138 0.57 4.00 -11.98
N THR A 139 -0.15 5.08 -12.29
CA THR A 139 0.45 6.27 -12.92
C THR A 139 1.53 6.90 -12.04
N GLU A 140 1.28 6.99 -10.73
CA GLU A 140 2.27 7.55 -9.80
C GLU A 140 3.48 6.60 -9.65
N ILE A 141 3.27 5.28 -9.59
CA ILE A 141 4.38 4.29 -9.58
C ILE A 141 5.25 4.47 -10.82
N VAL A 142 4.65 4.52 -12.01
CA VAL A 142 5.37 4.71 -13.28
C VAL A 142 6.17 6.00 -13.26
N THR A 143 5.59 7.09 -12.73
CA THR A 143 6.26 8.39 -12.60
C THR A 143 7.49 8.29 -11.70
N ARG A 144 7.36 7.72 -10.49
CA ARG A 144 8.46 7.56 -9.52
C ARG A 144 9.57 6.66 -10.05
N VAL A 145 9.22 5.54 -10.67
CA VAL A 145 10.19 4.60 -11.26
C VAL A 145 10.95 5.27 -12.41
N THR A 146 10.25 5.97 -13.30
CA THR A 146 10.89 6.67 -14.44
C THR A 146 11.87 7.75 -13.96
N GLN A 147 11.49 8.53 -12.95
CA GLN A 147 12.37 9.53 -12.34
C GLN A 147 13.60 8.88 -11.71
N ALA A 148 13.42 7.79 -10.96
CA ALA A 148 14.52 7.07 -10.32
C ALA A 148 15.46 6.40 -11.34
N LEU A 149 15.00 6.03 -12.53
CA LEU A 149 15.85 5.47 -13.59
C LEU A 149 16.59 6.55 -14.40
N SER A 150 16.08 7.79 -14.42
CA SER A 150 16.63 8.89 -15.21
C SER A 150 17.70 9.71 -14.49
N GLY A 151 17.77 9.62 -13.16
CA GLY A 151 18.83 10.22 -12.33
C GLY A 151 19.97 9.25 -12.04
#